data_AF-A0A2E6HWM9-F1
#
_entry.id   AF-A0A2E6HWM9-F1
#
_cell.length_a   1.000
_cell.length_b   1.000
_cell.length_c   1.000
_cell.angle_alpha   90.00
_cell.angle_beta   90.00
_cell.angle_gamma   90.00
#
_symmetry.space_group_name_H-M   'P 1'
#
loop_
_entity.id
_entity.type
_entity.pdbx_description
1 polymer ?
#
loop_
_entity_poly.entity_id
_entity_poly.type
_entity_poly.pdbx_seq_one_letter_code
_entity_poly.pdbx_strand_id
1 'polypeptide(L)'
;MNGKCLNNCVLDAHRLRGCAVVTPDVDFRRLRRCARSPVSNCTGLGNIRCIFGLSNERYPYSGDPMYPNPLKSKLQAGETILGTSLSAPVPGVAGMIIATQPDFIWIDTEHSPFGTESLGAIPVMARQKGVAPMIRVATNDGALIKKAYDVGAVAVMVPQVNTKAEAEQAVEYAKYPPLGQRGISPSWPILAGEDWINVVKTANDETVLVLQLESQEAYDNLDEIKQVPGIDVILVGPMDLSASVGHTADMACKEVQDIMESVPKRLEGTGIATGTTLGDLGEIKQKLGWGYRFMNVGNAMGYGTQVLKGHLDELRRGVG
;
A
#
# COMPACT_ATOMS: atom_id res chain seq x y z
N MET A 1 -37.83 -40.64 28.24
CA MET A 1 -37.66 -39.23 28.63
C MET A 1 -36.59 -38.64 27.73
N ASN A 2 -36.93 -37.51 27.11
CA ASN A 2 -36.35 -36.98 25.87
C ASN A 2 -35.04 -36.21 26.10
N GLY A 3 -34.28 -35.98 25.01
CA GLY A 3 -32.98 -35.32 25.01
C GLY A 3 -32.97 -33.82 24.66
N LYS A 4 -31.72 -33.29 24.63
CA LYS A 4 -31.15 -32.17 23.85
C LYS A 4 -31.10 -30.71 24.37
N CYS A 5 -29.94 -30.10 23.99
CA CYS A 5 -29.52 -28.70 23.74
C CYS A 5 -29.07 -27.84 24.94
N LEU A 6 -27.82 -27.36 25.06
CA LEU A 6 -26.90 -26.51 24.24
C LEU A 6 -27.13 -24.97 24.34
N ASN A 7 -26.14 -24.32 24.97
CA ASN A 7 -25.54 -22.98 24.78
C ASN A 7 -26.41 -21.73 24.55
N ASN A 8 -26.32 -20.80 25.50
CA ASN A 8 -26.78 -19.41 25.39
C ASN A 8 -25.68 -18.51 24.81
N CYS A 9 -25.93 -17.95 23.61
CA CYS A 9 -25.34 -16.71 23.13
C CYS A 9 -26.43 -15.63 23.18
N VAL A 10 -26.20 -14.55 23.93
CA VAL A 10 -27.04 -13.35 23.94
C VAL A 10 -26.47 -12.38 22.90
N LEU A 11 -27.24 -12.09 21.85
CA LEU A 11 -27.00 -10.98 20.93
C LEU A 11 -28.17 -10.01 21.05
N ASP A 12 -27.85 -8.81 21.54
CA ASP A 12 -28.77 -7.71 21.78
C ASP A 12 -28.95 -6.92 20.47
N ALA A 13 -30.20 -6.73 20.04
CA ALA A 13 -30.56 -6.21 18.73
C ALA A 13 -31.37 -4.91 18.86
N HIS A 14 -30.73 -3.79 19.16
CA HIS A 14 -31.36 -2.47 19.04
C HIS A 14 -30.33 -1.36 18.79
N ARG A 15 -30.16 -0.95 17.52
CA ARG A 15 -29.95 0.45 17.05
C ARG A 15 -29.65 0.47 15.55
N LEU A 16 -30.70 0.51 14.73
CA LEU A 16 -30.62 1.07 13.38
C LEU A 16 -31.51 2.32 13.37
N ARG A 17 -30.88 3.50 13.36
CA ARG A 17 -31.54 4.74 12.95
C ARG A 17 -30.81 5.23 11.69
N GLY A 18 -31.47 5.11 10.55
CA GLY A 18 -31.11 5.75 9.30
C GLY A 18 -32.40 6.07 8.56
N CYS A 19 -32.63 7.34 8.24
CA CYS A 19 -33.82 7.81 7.55
C CYS A 19 -33.89 7.18 6.15
N ALA A 20 -34.91 6.35 5.90
CA ALA A 20 -35.32 6.01 4.55
C ALA A 20 -36.41 7.01 4.12
N VAL A 21 -36.18 7.73 3.03
CA VAL A 21 -37.25 8.42 2.32
C VAL A 21 -38.07 7.33 1.63
N VAL A 22 -39.31 7.16 2.08
CA VAL A 22 -40.25 6.14 1.61
C VAL A 22 -40.99 6.69 0.39
N THR A 23 -40.88 6.02 -0.76
CA THR A 23 -41.79 6.23 -1.90
C THR A 23 -43.08 5.42 -1.68
N PRO A 24 -44.24 5.80 -2.24
CA PRO A 24 -45.55 5.41 -1.69
C PRO A 24 -46.01 3.95 -1.90
N ASP A 25 -45.29 3.12 -2.65
CA ASP A 25 -45.86 1.85 -3.16
C ASP A 25 -45.14 0.58 -2.72
N VAL A 26 -44.97 0.35 -1.41
CA VAL A 26 -44.46 -0.93 -0.89
C VAL A 26 -45.45 -1.60 0.06
N ASP A 27 -45.97 -2.76 -0.34
CA ASP A 27 -46.80 -3.64 0.47
C ASP A 27 -46.00 -4.29 1.61
N PHE A 28 -46.19 -3.76 2.82
CA PHE A 28 -45.52 -4.20 4.05
C PHE A 28 -45.80 -5.65 4.47
N ARG A 29 -46.77 -6.35 3.86
CA ARG A 29 -47.04 -7.77 4.17
C ARG A 29 -46.04 -8.73 3.52
N ARG A 30 -45.35 -8.32 2.45
CA ARG A 30 -44.34 -9.17 1.76
C ARG A 30 -42.94 -9.10 2.37
N LEU A 31 -42.59 -8.02 3.06
CA LEU A 31 -41.27 -7.86 3.72
C LEU A 31 -41.07 -8.79 4.93
N ARG A 32 -42.15 -9.24 5.59
CA ARG A 32 -42.04 -10.13 6.76
C ARG A 32 -41.78 -11.61 6.42
N ARG A 33 -41.85 -12.02 5.15
CA ARG A 33 -41.57 -13.42 4.75
C ARG A 33 -40.11 -13.69 4.36
N CYS A 34 -39.29 -12.68 4.06
CA CYS A 34 -37.87 -12.88 3.72
C CYS A 34 -36.93 -12.95 4.94
N ALA A 35 -37.36 -12.50 6.12
CA ALA A 35 -36.51 -12.46 7.31
C ALA A 35 -36.33 -13.81 8.04
N ARG A 36 -36.82 -14.94 7.49
CA ARG A 36 -36.83 -16.25 8.19
C ARG A 36 -36.47 -17.49 7.34
N SER A 37 -35.89 -17.36 6.14
CA SER A 37 -35.50 -18.53 5.33
C SER A 37 -33.99 -18.59 5.06
N PRO A 38 -33.34 -19.77 5.14
CA PRO A 38 -31.98 -19.95 4.66
C PRO A 38 -31.91 -19.74 3.15
N VAL A 39 -30.78 -19.22 2.70
CA VAL A 39 -30.46 -18.80 1.33
C VAL A 39 -30.67 -19.94 0.33
N SER A 40 -31.85 -20.02 -0.27
CA SER A 40 -32.09 -20.60 -1.59
C SER A 40 -33.51 -20.23 -2.03
N ASN A 41 -33.65 -19.75 -3.27
CA ASN A 41 -34.91 -19.39 -3.96
C ASN A 41 -35.50 -17.99 -3.69
N CYS A 42 -34.73 -16.94 -3.99
CA CYS A 42 -35.29 -15.63 -4.37
C CYS A 42 -34.93 -15.31 -5.83
N THR A 43 -35.49 -16.04 -6.79
CA THR A 43 -35.54 -15.63 -8.20
C THR A 43 -36.81 -14.80 -8.40
N GLY A 44 -36.69 -13.47 -8.54
CA GLY A 44 -37.83 -12.63 -8.91
C GLY A 44 -37.92 -11.22 -8.31
N LEU A 45 -36.79 -10.52 -8.09
CA LEU A 45 -36.80 -9.09 -7.80
C LEU A 45 -35.87 -8.38 -8.79
N GLY A 46 -36.48 -7.70 -9.77
CA GLY A 46 -35.78 -6.88 -10.74
C GLY A 46 -35.09 -5.68 -10.06
N ASN A 47 -33.90 -5.37 -10.58
CA ASN A 47 -33.18 -4.10 -10.52
C ASN A 47 -33.42 -3.20 -9.28
N ILE A 48 -32.85 -3.61 -8.14
CA ILE A 48 -32.42 -2.67 -7.10
C ILE A 48 -30.91 -2.50 -7.28
N ARG A 49 -30.52 -1.45 -7.99
CA ARG A 49 -29.12 -1.06 -8.16
C ARG A 49 -28.73 -0.22 -6.94
N CYS A 50 -28.03 -0.81 -5.97
CA CYS A 50 -27.40 -0.05 -4.89
C CYS A 50 -26.39 0.92 -5.51
N ILE A 51 -26.59 2.22 -5.28
CA ILE A 51 -25.72 3.30 -5.77
C ILE A 51 -24.37 3.35 -5.02
N PHE A 52 -24.21 2.57 -3.95
CA PHE A 52 -22.91 2.25 -3.38
C PHE A 52 -22.45 0.89 -3.91
N GLY A 53 -21.65 0.91 -4.97
CA GLY A 53 -20.99 -0.26 -5.54
C GLY A 53 -19.88 -0.80 -4.65
N LEU A 54 -20.20 -1.23 -3.44
CA LEU A 54 -19.40 -2.23 -2.74
C LEU A 54 -19.96 -3.57 -3.21
N SER A 55 -19.21 -4.27 -4.05
CA SER A 55 -19.55 -5.62 -4.48
C SER A 55 -19.85 -6.46 -3.24
N ASN A 56 -20.93 -7.23 -3.30
CA ASN A 56 -21.34 -8.16 -2.24
C ASN A 56 -20.42 -9.41 -2.22
N GLU A 57 -19.17 -9.24 -2.65
CA GLU A 57 -18.13 -10.23 -2.50
C GLU A 57 -17.87 -10.36 -1.00
N ARG A 58 -18.01 -11.59 -0.50
CA ARG A 58 -17.56 -11.92 0.85
C ARG A 58 -16.10 -11.51 0.91
N TYR A 59 -15.80 -10.38 1.55
CA TYR A 59 -14.43 -10.05 1.92
C TYR A 59 -13.92 -11.22 2.74
N PRO A 60 -12.94 -11.99 2.24
CA PRO A 60 -12.35 -13.00 3.08
C PRO A 60 -11.66 -12.22 4.20
N TYR A 61 -12.19 -12.33 5.41
CA TYR A 61 -11.28 -12.51 6.53
C TYR A 61 -10.59 -13.84 6.22
N SER A 62 -9.58 -13.81 5.35
CA SER A 62 -8.70 -14.95 5.24
C SER A 62 -7.96 -14.97 6.56
N GLY A 63 -8.01 -16.10 7.26
CA GLY A 63 -7.13 -16.35 8.40
C GLY A 63 -5.68 -16.53 7.94
N ASP A 64 -5.26 -15.78 6.93
CA ASP A 64 -3.89 -15.79 6.43
C ASP A 64 -3.03 -15.07 7.48
N PRO A 65 -1.85 -15.60 7.80
CA PRO A 65 -1.00 -15.02 8.81
C PRO A 65 -0.54 -13.61 8.38
N MET A 66 -0.44 -12.67 9.34
CA MET A 66 0.08 -11.32 9.06
C MET A 66 1.59 -11.32 8.79
N TYR A 67 2.25 -12.43 9.11
CA TYR A 67 3.67 -12.66 8.94
C TYR A 67 3.95 -14.11 8.51
N PRO A 68 4.66 -14.34 7.38
CA PRO A 68 5.19 -13.33 6.48
C PRO A 68 4.11 -12.61 5.65
N ASN A 69 4.41 -11.39 5.21
CA ASN A 69 3.56 -10.68 4.23
C ASN A 69 4.01 -11.07 2.82
N PRO A 70 3.09 -11.28 1.84
CA PRO A 70 3.44 -11.80 0.52
C PRO A 70 4.27 -10.85 -0.37
N LEU A 71 4.46 -9.57 0.01
CA LEU A 71 5.17 -8.59 -0.83
C LEU A 71 6.55 -9.09 -1.29
N LYS A 72 7.34 -9.64 -0.36
CA LYS A 72 8.70 -10.09 -0.63
C LYS A 72 8.74 -11.27 -1.60
N SER A 73 7.88 -12.26 -1.38
CA SER A 73 7.82 -13.46 -2.23
C SER A 73 7.29 -13.13 -3.62
N LYS A 74 6.28 -12.26 -3.74
CA LYS A 74 5.80 -11.74 -5.04
C LYS A 74 6.91 -11.01 -5.80
N LEU A 75 7.69 -10.18 -5.11
CA LEU A 75 8.82 -9.45 -5.69
C LEU A 75 9.89 -10.41 -6.24
N GLN A 76 10.23 -11.44 -5.47
CA GLN A 76 11.18 -12.50 -5.86
C GLN A 76 10.68 -13.37 -7.01
N ALA A 77 9.37 -13.62 -7.07
CA ALA A 77 8.72 -14.32 -8.18
C ALA A 77 8.66 -13.49 -9.48
N GLY A 78 9.06 -12.22 -9.42
CA GLY A 78 9.04 -11.31 -10.56
C GLY A 78 7.66 -10.80 -10.92
N GLU A 79 6.70 -10.88 -10.01
CA GLU A 79 5.37 -10.32 -10.20
C GLU A 79 5.41 -8.79 -10.26
N THR A 80 4.40 -8.21 -10.92
CA THR A 80 4.15 -6.77 -10.83
C THR A 80 3.48 -6.46 -9.49
N ILE A 81 4.10 -5.57 -8.73
CA ILE A 81 3.64 -5.07 -7.45
C ILE A 81 3.00 -3.70 -7.66
N LEU A 82 1.73 -3.56 -7.28
CA LEU A 82 0.95 -2.33 -7.44
C LEU A 82 0.50 -1.79 -6.09
N GLY A 83 0.93 -0.58 -5.75
CA GLY A 83 0.54 0.10 -4.52
C GLY A 83 -0.02 1.50 -4.73
N THR A 84 -0.48 2.12 -3.66
CA THR A 84 -0.99 3.50 -3.70
C THR A 84 -0.58 4.28 -2.44
N SER A 85 -0.43 5.59 -2.57
CA SER A 85 -0.06 6.45 -1.44
C SER A 85 -1.25 6.74 -0.52
N LEU A 86 -0.97 6.71 0.78
CA LEU A 86 -1.85 7.17 1.84
C LEU A 86 -1.68 8.68 2.02
N SER A 87 -2.72 9.45 1.69
CA SER A 87 -2.67 10.91 1.73
C SER A 87 -2.62 11.49 3.16
N ALA A 88 -3.11 10.75 4.16
CA ALA A 88 -3.03 11.12 5.57
C ALA A 88 -3.16 9.87 6.45
N PRO A 89 -2.40 9.76 7.56
CA PRO A 89 -2.43 8.61 8.47
C PRO A 89 -3.67 8.64 9.39
N VAL A 90 -4.85 8.69 8.77
CA VAL A 90 -6.14 8.62 9.47
C VAL A 90 -6.67 7.18 9.32
N PRO A 91 -6.90 6.43 10.41
CA PRO A 91 -7.29 5.01 10.32
C PRO A 91 -8.51 4.72 9.45
N GLY A 92 -9.52 5.61 9.48
CA GLY A 92 -10.70 5.47 8.63
C GLY A 92 -10.40 5.60 7.13
N VAL A 93 -9.52 6.54 6.76
CA VAL A 93 -9.08 6.74 5.36
C VAL A 93 -8.20 5.58 4.93
N ALA A 94 -7.23 5.20 5.77
CA ALA A 94 -6.36 4.06 5.51
C ALA A 94 -7.17 2.77 5.30
N GLY A 95 -8.18 2.50 6.15
CA GLY A 95 -9.04 1.33 6.01
C GLY A 95 -9.81 1.28 4.68
N MET A 96 -10.30 2.42 4.18
CA MET A 96 -10.95 2.49 2.86
C MET A 96 -9.99 2.19 1.71
N ILE A 97 -8.75 2.70 1.79
CA ILE A 97 -7.72 2.46 0.77
C ILE A 97 -7.25 1.00 0.83
N ILE A 98 -6.98 0.46 2.02
CA ILE A 98 -6.59 -0.95 2.21
C ILE A 98 -7.66 -1.90 1.64
N ALA A 99 -8.94 -1.56 1.76
CA ALA A 99 -10.04 -2.36 1.22
C ALA A 99 -10.04 -2.46 -0.33
N THR A 100 -9.29 -1.60 -1.04
CA THR A 100 -9.07 -1.76 -2.49
C THR A 100 -8.00 -2.79 -2.83
N GLN A 101 -7.39 -3.44 -1.82
CA GLN A 101 -6.41 -4.52 -1.93
C GLN A 101 -5.18 -4.20 -2.81
N PRO A 102 -4.51 -3.04 -2.62
CA PRO A 102 -3.20 -2.85 -3.23
C PRO A 102 -2.17 -3.82 -2.63
N ASP A 103 -1.11 -4.16 -3.35
CA ASP A 103 -0.02 -4.98 -2.80
C ASP A 103 0.71 -4.26 -1.66
N PHE A 104 0.82 -2.93 -1.77
CA PHE A 104 1.32 -2.08 -0.69
C PHE A 104 0.54 -0.76 -0.56
N ILE A 105 0.56 -0.22 0.65
CA ILE A 105 0.15 1.16 0.94
C ILE A 105 1.37 1.97 1.31
N TRP A 106 1.65 3.04 0.55
CA TRP A 106 2.78 3.92 0.81
C TRP A 106 2.39 5.02 1.80
N ILE A 107 3.00 4.98 2.97
CA ILE A 107 2.90 5.98 4.03
C ILE A 107 4.14 6.88 3.95
N ASP A 108 3.93 8.14 3.58
CA ASP A 108 5.04 9.08 3.45
C ASP A 108 5.29 9.82 4.77
N THR A 109 6.51 9.77 5.28
CA THR A 109 6.97 10.59 6.42
C THR A 109 8.05 11.59 6.04
N GLU A 110 8.35 11.74 4.75
CA GLU A 110 9.32 12.71 4.22
C GLU A 110 8.66 14.04 3.85
N HIS A 111 7.62 14.02 3.02
CA HIS A 111 6.94 15.25 2.58
C HIS A 111 5.60 15.49 3.28
N SER A 112 5.15 14.53 4.10
CA SER A 112 3.97 14.72 4.94
C SER A 112 4.36 15.32 6.29
N PRO A 113 3.46 16.07 6.95
CA PRO A 113 3.74 16.69 8.25
C PRO A 113 3.77 15.68 9.42
N PHE A 114 3.86 14.38 9.14
CA PHE A 114 3.67 13.29 10.09
C PHE A 114 4.95 12.47 10.21
N GLY A 115 5.40 12.22 11.44
CA GLY A 115 6.41 11.21 11.74
C GLY A 115 5.81 9.84 12.03
N THR A 116 6.68 8.85 12.28
CA THR A 116 6.28 7.47 12.59
C THR A 116 5.33 7.37 13.78
N GLU A 117 5.46 8.27 14.77
CA GLU A 117 4.59 8.35 15.94
C GLU A 117 3.12 8.65 15.61
N SER A 118 2.85 9.26 14.45
CA SER A 118 1.50 9.61 14.01
C SER A 118 0.75 8.43 13.37
N LEU A 119 1.43 7.31 13.09
CA LEU A 119 0.86 6.21 12.30
C LEU A 119 -0.08 5.29 13.10
N GLY A 120 0.05 5.27 14.43
CA GLY A 120 -0.75 4.43 15.31
C GLY A 120 -0.74 2.95 14.88
N ALA A 121 -1.92 2.36 14.73
CA ALA A 121 -2.09 0.95 14.35
C ALA A 121 -2.21 0.72 12.82
N ILE A 122 -2.08 1.75 11.98
CA ILE A 122 -2.30 1.66 10.53
C ILE A 122 -1.43 0.58 9.87
N PRO A 123 -0.12 0.44 10.18
CA PRO A 123 0.68 -0.61 9.57
C PRO A 123 0.18 -2.03 9.91
N VAL A 124 -0.21 -2.27 11.16
CA VAL A 124 -0.80 -3.55 11.58
C VAL A 124 -2.15 -3.79 10.91
N MET A 125 -2.99 -2.75 10.78
CA MET A 125 -4.26 -2.84 10.04
C MET A 125 -4.05 -3.25 8.56
N ALA A 126 -3.02 -2.73 7.91
CA ALA A 126 -2.67 -3.11 6.53
C ALA A 126 -2.25 -4.58 6.46
N ARG A 127 -1.35 -5.01 7.35
CA ARG A 127 -0.91 -6.42 7.45
C ARG A 127 -2.06 -7.40 7.66
N GLN A 128 -3.03 -7.05 8.53
CA GLN A 128 -4.26 -7.84 8.77
C GLN A 128 -5.11 -8.07 7.52
N LYS A 129 -4.90 -7.28 6.46
CA LYS A 129 -5.60 -7.37 5.18
C LYS A 129 -4.70 -7.85 4.05
N GLY A 130 -3.51 -8.38 4.37
CA GLY A 130 -2.53 -8.82 3.38
C GLY A 130 -1.82 -7.68 2.64
N VAL A 131 -2.18 -6.42 2.89
CA VAL A 131 -1.57 -5.25 2.27
C VAL A 131 -0.27 -4.90 2.98
N ALA A 132 0.81 -4.72 2.24
CA ALA A 132 2.10 -4.36 2.82
C ALA A 132 2.15 -2.86 3.19
N PRO A 133 2.31 -2.47 4.47
CA PRO A 133 2.68 -1.10 4.78
C PRO A 133 4.11 -0.82 4.32
N MET A 134 4.26 0.12 3.39
CA MET A 134 5.55 0.69 3.01
C MET A 134 5.69 2.09 3.63
N ILE A 135 6.74 2.33 4.40
CA ILE A 135 6.99 3.66 5.00
C ILE A 135 8.20 4.28 4.31
N ARG A 136 8.04 5.47 3.73
CA ARG A 136 9.18 6.31 3.33
C ARG A 136 9.62 7.15 4.51
N VAL A 137 10.87 6.99 4.93
CA VAL A 137 11.46 7.77 6.04
C VAL A 137 11.93 9.14 5.54
N ALA A 138 12.07 10.11 6.45
CA ALA A 138 12.45 11.48 6.09
C ALA A 138 13.90 11.62 5.58
N THR A 139 14.79 10.69 5.93
CA THR A 139 16.20 10.68 5.51
C THR A 139 16.82 9.32 5.81
N ASN A 140 18.04 9.06 5.33
CA ASN A 140 18.83 7.86 5.63
C ASN A 140 19.37 7.87 7.07
N ASP A 141 18.46 7.73 8.04
CA ASP A 141 18.76 7.74 9.46
C ASP A 141 18.34 6.42 10.11
N GLY A 142 19.28 5.80 10.84
CA GLY A 142 19.05 4.51 11.46
C GLY A 142 17.97 4.49 12.54
N ALA A 143 17.68 5.63 13.19
CA ALA A 143 16.57 5.71 14.15
C ALA A 143 15.22 5.77 13.42
N LEU A 144 15.12 6.50 12.31
CA LEU A 144 13.90 6.55 11.48
C LEU A 144 13.61 5.21 10.80
N ILE A 145 14.61 4.60 10.16
CA ILE A 145 14.48 3.30 9.50
C ILE A 145 14.07 2.22 10.50
N LYS A 146 14.74 2.16 11.66
CA LYS A 146 14.38 1.22 12.74
C LYS A 146 12.94 1.43 13.21
N LYS A 147 12.54 2.68 13.53
CA LYS A 147 11.17 3.00 13.99
C LYS A 147 10.12 2.59 12.96
N ALA A 148 10.36 2.85 11.67
CA ALA A 148 9.43 2.49 10.61
C ALA A 148 9.13 0.99 10.57
N TYR A 149 10.16 0.14 10.65
CA TYR A 149 9.97 -1.29 10.76
C TYR A 149 9.40 -1.74 12.13
N ASP A 150 9.76 -1.07 13.23
CA ASP A 150 9.29 -1.42 14.58
C ASP A 150 7.78 -1.22 14.74
N VAL A 151 7.18 -0.26 14.01
CA VAL A 151 5.73 -0.07 13.94
C VAL A 151 5.01 -0.96 12.94
N GLY A 152 5.75 -1.78 12.18
CA GLY A 152 5.17 -2.85 11.36
C GLY A 152 5.28 -2.68 9.86
N ALA A 153 6.11 -1.77 9.37
CA ALA A 153 6.44 -1.73 7.94
C ALA A 153 6.89 -3.10 7.43
N VAL A 154 6.40 -3.50 6.26
CA VAL A 154 6.95 -4.62 5.49
C VAL A 154 8.08 -4.12 4.60
N ALA A 155 7.91 -2.91 4.07
CA ALA A 155 8.90 -2.24 3.25
C ALA A 155 9.28 -0.87 3.86
N VAL A 156 10.56 -0.52 3.84
CA VAL A 156 11.03 0.83 4.16
C VAL A 156 11.70 1.43 2.94
N MET A 157 11.29 2.64 2.59
CA MET A 157 11.90 3.43 1.53
C MET A 157 12.80 4.50 2.12
N VAL A 158 14.05 4.54 1.65
CA VAL A 158 15.06 5.53 2.02
C VAL A 158 15.24 6.52 0.86
N PRO A 159 14.95 7.82 1.07
CA PRO A 159 15.07 8.82 0.01
C PRO A 159 16.53 9.22 -0.22
N GLN A 160 16.78 9.90 -1.34
CA GLN A 160 18.01 10.64 -1.67
C GLN A 160 19.30 9.81 -1.54
N VAL A 161 19.31 8.58 -2.03
CA VAL A 161 20.52 7.73 -2.03
C VAL A 161 21.29 7.93 -3.33
N ASN A 162 22.43 8.61 -3.25
CA ASN A 162 23.25 9.02 -4.39
C ASN A 162 24.51 8.18 -4.58
N THR A 163 25.00 7.53 -3.52
CA THR A 163 26.28 6.82 -3.55
C THR A 163 26.18 5.39 -3.02
N LYS A 164 27.18 4.57 -3.37
CA LYS A 164 27.32 3.21 -2.82
C LYS A 164 27.41 3.22 -1.29
N ALA A 165 28.13 4.18 -0.70
CA ALA A 165 28.30 4.27 0.75
C ALA A 165 26.97 4.56 1.47
N GLU A 166 26.13 5.44 0.91
CA GLU A 166 24.79 5.71 1.45
C GLU A 166 23.89 4.47 1.32
N ALA A 167 24.00 3.71 0.23
CA ALA A 167 23.29 2.45 0.06
C ALA A 167 23.73 1.37 1.06
N GLU A 168 25.04 1.22 1.31
CA GLU A 168 25.60 0.34 2.34
C GLU A 168 25.08 0.73 3.74
N GLN A 169 25.06 2.03 4.04
CA GLN A 169 24.52 2.55 5.29
C GLN A 169 23.01 2.26 5.45
N ALA A 170 22.22 2.41 4.38
CA ALA A 170 20.79 2.10 4.41
C ALA A 170 20.55 0.60 4.69
N VAL A 171 21.34 -0.30 4.09
CA VAL A 171 21.29 -1.75 4.37
C VAL A 171 21.67 -2.04 5.82
N GLU A 172 22.76 -1.44 6.29
CA GLU A 172 23.23 -1.58 7.67
C GLU A 172 22.14 -1.20 8.69
N TYR A 173 21.40 -0.12 8.43
CA TYR A 173 20.30 0.34 9.29
C TYR A 173 19.02 -0.48 9.17
N ALA A 174 18.78 -1.08 8.01
CA ALA A 174 17.57 -1.86 7.75
C ALA A 174 17.64 -3.30 8.28
N LYS A 175 18.83 -3.92 8.29
CA LYS A 175 19.01 -5.34 8.60
C LYS A 175 19.47 -5.58 10.05
N TYR A 176 19.02 -6.69 10.63
CA TYR A 176 19.51 -7.18 11.91
C TYR A 176 20.91 -7.83 11.76
N PRO A 177 21.71 -7.90 12.82
CA PRO A 177 22.98 -8.64 12.81
C PRO A 177 22.82 -10.10 12.35
N PRO A 178 23.80 -10.67 11.61
CA PRO A 178 25.10 -10.09 11.26
C PRO A 178 25.09 -9.21 9.99
N LEU A 179 23.96 -9.10 9.28
CA LEU A 179 23.88 -8.38 8.00
C LEU A 179 23.80 -6.86 8.16
N GLY A 180 23.46 -6.38 9.35
CA GLY A 180 23.38 -4.96 9.68
C GLY A 180 23.42 -4.74 11.19
N GLN A 181 22.93 -3.59 11.61
CA GLN A 181 23.03 -3.07 12.98
C GLN A 181 21.68 -2.59 13.54
N ARG A 182 20.56 -2.97 12.90
CA ARG A 182 19.24 -2.58 13.38
C ARG A 182 19.02 -3.05 14.83
N GLY A 183 18.61 -2.13 15.70
CA GLY A 183 18.29 -2.44 17.09
C GLY A 183 17.03 -3.29 17.22
N ILE A 184 17.02 -4.25 18.15
CA ILE A 184 15.92 -5.21 18.34
C ILE A 184 14.98 -4.72 19.44
N SER A 185 13.80 -4.24 19.08
CA SER A 185 12.63 -4.12 19.97
C SER A 185 11.34 -3.81 19.18
N PRO A 186 10.99 -4.56 18.11
CA PRO A 186 9.81 -4.24 17.32
C PRO A 186 8.54 -4.43 18.15
N SER A 187 7.67 -3.41 18.20
CA SER A 187 6.45 -3.44 19.01
C SER A 187 5.25 -4.02 18.23
N TRP A 188 5.27 -3.92 16.90
CA TRP A 188 4.17 -4.39 16.06
C TRP A 188 3.83 -5.89 16.21
N PRO A 189 4.78 -6.84 16.41
CA PRO A 189 4.42 -8.25 16.56
C PRO A 189 3.60 -8.48 17.82
N ILE A 190 3.94 -7.78 18.91
CA ILE A 190 3.21 -7.83 20.18
C ILE A 190 1.79 -7.28 19.99
N LEU A 191 1.65 -6.15 19.29
CA LEU A 191 0.35 -5.55 18.98
C LEU A 191 -0.50 -6.47 18.06
N ALA A 192 0.15 -7.20 17.16
CA ALA A 192 -0.47 -8.11 16.22
C ALA A 192 -0.74 -9.53 16.79
N GLY A 193 -0.17 -9.86 17.96
CA GLY A 193 -0.25 -11.23 18.50
C GLY A 193 0.65 -12.25 17.77
N GLU A 194 1.70 -11.78 17.10
CA GLU A 194 2.69 -12.59 16.37
C GLU A 194 3.85 -13.01 17.28
N ASP A 195 4.53 -14.11 16.94
CA ASP A 195 5.75 -14.54 17.61
C ASP A 195 6.91 -13.59 17.29
N TRP A 196 7.19 -12.67 18.22
CA TRP A 196 8.24 -11.66 18.05
C TRP A 196 9.65 -12.26 17.88
N ILE A 197 9.92 -13.43 18.48
CA ILE A 197 11.23 -14.09 18.36
C ILE A 197 11.39 -14.62 16.93
N ASN A 198 10.36 -15.27 16.40
CA ASN A 198 10.34 -15.72 15.01
C ASN A 198 10.51 -14.52 14.07
N VAL A 199 9.71 -13.46 14.25
CA VAL A 199 9.80 -12.24 13.44
C VAL A 199 11.22 -11.69 13.42
N VAL A 200 11.88 -11.53 14.57
CA VAL A 200 13.25 -10.98 14.60
C VAL A 200 14.24 -11.90 13.89
N LYS A 201 14.11 -13.23 14.04
CA LYS A 201 14.99 -14.21 13.41
C LYS A 201 14.89 -14.23 11.89
N THR A 202 13.69 -14.03 11.34
CA THR A 202 13.44 -14.14 9.89
C THR A 202 13.24 -12.78 9.21
N ALA A 203 13.22 -11.67 9.95
CA ALA A 203 12.94 -10.34 9.40
C ALA A 203 13.88 -9.94 8.25
N ASN A 204 15.14 -10.38 8.25
CA ASN A 204 16.07 -10.04 7.17
C ASN A 204 15.62 -10.59 5.81
N ASP A 205 14.97 -11.76 5.83
CA ASP A 205 14.46 -12.45 4.64
C ASP A 205 13.06 -11.93 4.25
N GLU A 206 12.26 -11.46 5.22
CA GLU A 206 10.85 -11.08 5.01
C GLU A 206 10.60 -9.59 4.77
N THR A 207 11.58 -8.74 5.04
CA THR A 207 11.47 -7.28 4.84
C THR A 207 12.03 -6.84 3.50
N VAL A 208 11.47 -5.74 2.98
CA VAL A 208 11.85 -5.12 1.70
C VAL A 208 12.54 -3.78 1.95
N LEU A 209 13.76 -3.62 1.46
CA LEU A 209 14.45 -2.32 1.45
C LEU A 209 14.33 -1.67 0.07
N VAL A 210 13.75 -0.47 0.04
CA VAL A 210 13.60 0.35 -1.17
C VAL A 210 14.56 1.53 -1.06
N LEU A 211 15.41 1.75 -2.06
CA LEU A 211 16.23 2.96 -2.17
C LEU A 211 15.65 3.85 -3.26
N GLN A 212 15.50 5.14 -2.96
CA GLN A 212 15.01 6.11 -3.93
C GLN A 212 16.18 6.67 -4.74
N LEU A 213 16.09 6.54 -6.07
CA LEU A 213 17.01 7.13 -7.05
C LEU A 213 16.32 8.35 -7.65
N GLU A 214 16.86 9.53 -7.40
CA GLU A 214 16.18 10.77 -7.78
C GLU A 214 17.12 11.92 -8.15
N SER A 215 18.37 11.60 -8.43
CA SER A 215 19.36 12.56 -8.88
C SER A 215 20.17 12.01 -10.05
N GLN A 216 20.81 12.92 -10.79
CA GLN A 216 21.79 12.55 -11.82
C GLN A 216 22.96 11.77 -11.20
N GLU A 217 23.43 12.18 -10.01
CA GLU A 217 24.51 11.50 -9.29
C GLU A 217 24.13 10.05 -8.95
N ALA A 218 22.92 9.83 -8.43
CA ALA A 218 22.41 8.49 -8.12
C ALA A 218 22.34 7.60 -9.38
N TYR A 219 21.95 8.19 -10.51
CA TYR A 219 21.95 7.49 -11.79
C TYR A 219 23.37 7.14 -12.26
N ASP A 220 24.30 8.08 -12.20
CA ASP A 220 25.70 7.85 -12.60
C ASP A 220 26.33 6.73 -11.76
N ASN A 221 26.07 6.73 -10.45
CA ASN A 221 26.58 5.75 -9.49
C ASN A 221 25.79 4.43 -9.43
N LEU A 222 24.74 4.25 -10.24
CA LEU A 222 23.83 3.09 -10.16
C LEU A 222 24.56 1.74 -10.30
N ASP A 223 25.63 1.67 -11.10
CA ASP A 223 26.39 0.43 -11.29
C ASP A 223 27.17 0.00 -10.05
N GLU A 224 27.53 0.96 -9.18
CA GLU A 224 28.15 0.69 -7.88
C GLU A 224 27.10 0.40 -6.81
N ILE A 225 26.02 1.19 -6.79
CA ILE A 225 24.90 1.03 -5.84
C ILE A 225 24.28 -0.37 -5.95
N LYS A 226 24.03 -0.84 -7.18
CA LYS A 226 23.39 -2.15 -7.40
C LYS A 226 24.23 -3.36 -6.95
N GLN A 227 25.51 -3.16 -6.62
CA GLN A 227 26.38 -4.21 -6.07
C GLN A 227 26.22 -4.39 -4.56
N VAL A 228 25.53 -3.48 -3.88
CA VAL A 228 25.33 -3.56 -2.43
C VAL A 228 24.27 -4.63 -2.13
N PRO A 229 24.62 -5.71 -1.41
CA PRO A 229 23.67 -6.77 -1.09
C PRO A 229 22.60 -6.27 -0.11
N GLY A 230 21.38 -6.79 -0.24
CA GLY A 230 20.27 -6.49 0.68
C GLY A 230 19.34 -5.36 0.21
N ILE A 231 19.60 -4.78 -0.96
CA ILE A 231 18.66 -3.90 -1.68
C ILE A 231 17.65 -4.77 -2.43
N ASP A 232 16.36 -4.44 -2.30
CA ASP A 232 15.28 -5.17 -2.96
C ASP A 232 14.67 -4.40 -4.13
N VAL A 233 14.57 -3.08 -3.99
CA VAL A 233 13.95 -2.20 -4.98
C VAL A 233 14.78 -0.93 -5.11
N ILE A 234 15.02 -0.51 -6.35
CA ILE A 234 15.42 0.86 -6.66
C ILE A 234 14.21 1.55 -7.28
N LEU A 235 13.70 2.56 -6.57
CA LEU A 235 12.54 3.34 -6.97
C LEU A 235 12.99 4.67 -7.56
N VAL A 236 12.69 4.91 -8.84
CA VAL A 236 13.00 6.18 -9.51
C VAL A 236 11.94 7.22 -9.15
N GLY A 237 12.36 8.34 -8.57
CA GLY A 237 11.54 9.51 -8.26
C GLY A 237 11.60 10.53 -9.40
N PRO A 238 10.66 10.53 -10.37
CA PRO A 238 10.80 11.32 -11.59
C PRO A 238 10.72 12.84 -11.35
N MET A 239 10.00 13.29 -10.32
CA MET A 239 9.87 14.71 -10.00
C MET A 239 11.20 15.32 -9.56
N ASP A 240 11.84 14.71 -8.57
CA ASP A 240 13.13 15.16 -8.06
C ASP A 240 14.25 14.90 -9.07
N LEU A 241 14.19 13.80 -9.83
CA LEU A 241 15.11 13.56 -10.94
C LEU A 241 15.04 14.67 -11.99
N SER A 242 13.83 15.12 -12.35
CA SER A 242 13.66 16.24 -13.29
C SER A 242 14.33 17.52 -12.78
N ALA A 243 14.22 17.80 -11.48
CA ALA A 243 14.90 18.94 -10.87
C ALA A 243 16.42 18.76 -10.88
N SER A 244 16.93 17.57 -10.59
CA SER A 244 18.36 17.26 -10.57
C SER A 244 19.03 17.40 -11.94
N VAL A 245 18.32 17.15 -13.04
CA VAL A 245 18.84 17.34 -14.41
C VAL A 245 18.54 18.74 -14.97
N GLY A 246 18.03 19.66 -14.16
CA GLY A 246 17.77 21.05 -14.56
C GLY A 246 16.43 21.29 -15.29
N HIS A 247 15.53 20.32 -15.27
CA HIS A 247 14.21 20.33 -15.90
C HIS A 247 13.08 20.28 -14.86
N THR A 248 13.14 21.14 -13.83
CA THR A 248 12.21 21.12 -12.69
C THR A 248 10.73 21.00 -13.10
N ALA A 249 10.07 19.96 -12.57
CA ALA A 249 8.68 19.62 -12.81
C ALA A 249 8.32 19.21 -14.24
N ASP A 250 9.32 18.99 -15.11
CA ASP A 250 9.16 18.41 -16.44
C ASP A 250 9.67 16.96 -16.46
N MET A 251 8.85 16.05 -15.94
CA MET A 251 9.15 14.61 -15.98
C MET A 251 9.16 14.03 -17.40
N ALA A 252 8.56 14.74 -18.38
CA ALA A 252 8.44 14.29 -19.76
C ALA A 252 9.65 14.68 -20.62
N CYS A 253 10.61 15.44 -20.07
CA CYS A 253 11.81 15.82 -20.79
C CYS A 253 12.60 14.58 -21.20
N LYS A 254 13.31 14.69 -22.34
CA LYS A 254 14.01 13.58 -22.96
C LYS A 254 15.01 12.92 -22.00
N GLU A 255 15.76 13.73 -21.25
CA GLU A 255 16.79 13.24 -20.33
C GLU A 255 16.23 12.37 -19.21
N VAL A 256 15.13 12.80 -18.58
CA VAL A 256 14.43 11.99 -17.56
C VAL A 256 13.88 10.70 -18.16
N GLN A 257 13.24 10.76 -19.34
CA GLN A 257 12.69 9.57 -19.98
C GLN A 257 13.79 8.58 -20.41
N ASP A 258 14.91 9.06 -20.95
CA ASP A 258 16.07 8.24 -21.31
C ASP A 258 16.64 7.53 -20.07
N ILE A 259 16.79 8.26 -18.95
CA ILE A 259 17.24 7.69 -17.67
C ILE A 259 16.25 6.61 -17.22
N MET A 260 14.97 6.92 -17.13
CA MET A 260 13.94 5.96 -16.69
C MET A 260 13.91 4.71 -17.57
N GLU A 261 14.01 4.82 -18.90
CA GLU A 261 14.03 3.66 -19.79
C GLU A 261 15.28 2.79 -19.59
N SER A 262 16.40 3.40 -19.21
CA SER A 262 17.68 2.68 -19.05
C SER A 262 17.83 1.97 -17.71
N VAL A 263 17.19 2.45 -16.62
CA VAL A 263 17.38 1.91 -15.27
C VAL A 263 17.02 0.41 -15.18
N PRO A 264 15.87 -0.08 -15.68
CA PRO A 264 15.57 -1.51 -15.67
C PRO A 264 16.63 -2.36 -16.38
N LYS A 265 17.15 -1.88 -17.52
CA LYS A 265 18.20 -2.57 -18.29
C LYS A 265 19.50 -2.67 -17.48
N ARG A 266 19.85 -1.61 -16.74
CA ARG A 266 21.05 -1.61 -15.86
C ARG A 266 20.90 -2.51 -14.64
N LEU A 267 19.67 -2.81 -14.21
CA LEU A 267 19.37 -3.69 -13.07
C LEU A 267 19.10 -5.15 -13.46
N GLU A 268 19.12 -5.47 -14.75
CA GLU A 268 18.92 -6.84 -15.23
C GLU A 268 19.92 -7.82 -14.60
N GLY A 269 19.43 -9.00 -14.19
CA GLY A 269 20.24 -10.05 -13.56
C GLY A 269 20.65 -9.79 -12.11
N THR A 270 20.42 -8.59 -11.55
CA THR A 270 20.78 -8.28 -10.15
C THR A 270 19.80 -8.84 -9.12
N GLY A 271 18.56 -9.13 -9.53
CA GLY A 271 17.45 -9.46 -8.64
C GLY A 271 16.74 -8.22 -8.04
N ILE A 272 17.33 -7.03 -8.14
CA ILE A 272 16.74 -5.76 -7.68
C ILE A 272 15.60 -5.36 -8.61
N ALA A 273 14.41 -5.11 -8.06
CA ALA A 273 13.28 -4.62 -8.83
C ALA A 273 13.41 -3.13 -9.14
N THR A 274 12.96 -2.71 -10.32
CA THR A 274 12.78 -1.29 -10.64
C THR A 274 11.37 -0.84 -10.30
N GLY A 275 11.28 0.27 -9.56
CA GLY A 275 10.02 0.90 -9.20
C GLY A 275 9.92 2.37 -9.56
N THR A 276 8.72 2.93 -9.56
CA THR A 276 8.49 4.37 -9.72
C THR A 276 7.10 4.76 -9.20
N THR A 277 6.79 6.05 -9.25
CA THR A 277 5.51 6.63 -8.84
C THR A 277 4.92 7.49 -9.95
N LEU A 278 3.70 7.17 -10.37
CA LEU A 278 3.01 7.85 -11.46
C LEU A 278 1.51 7.90 -11.19
N GLY A 279 0.84 8.95 -11.68
CA GLY A 279 -0.61 9.13 -11.52
C GLY A 279 -1.42 8.72 -12.75
N ASP A 280 -0.81 8.73 -13.93
CA ASP A 280 -1.48 8.45 -15.21
C ASP A 280 -1.35 6.98 -15.63
N LEU A 281 -2.45 6.37 -16.04
CA LEU A 281 -2.49 4.95 -16.42
C LEU A 281 -1.71 4.65 -17.70
N GLY A 282 -1.68 5.58 -18.66
CA GLY A 282 -0.90 5.44 -19.89
C GLY A 282 0.60 5.41 -19.60
N GLU A 283 1.07 6.35 -18.78
CA GLU A 283 2.47 6.38 -18.33
C GLU A 283 2.83 5.13 -17.52
N ILE A 284 1.97 4.70 -16.59
CA ILE A 284 2.19 3.45 -15.83
C ILE A 284 2.38 2.27 -16.78
N LYS A 285 1.48 2.09 -17.76
CA LYS A 285 1.59 0.99 -18.74
C LYS A 285 2.87 1.07 -19.57
N GLN A 286 3.27 2.26 -19.97
CA GLN A 286 4.52 2.47 -20.69
C GLN A 286 5.73 2.02 -19.84
N LYS A 287 5.79 2.43 -18.57
CA LYS A 287 6.91 2.10 -17.67
C LYS A 287 6.93 0.61 -17.32
N LEU A 288 5.77 -0.03 -17.18
CA LEU A 288 5.68 -1.51 -17.10
C LEU A 288 6.31 -2.16 -18.35
N GLY A 289 6.05 -1.60 -19.54
CA GLY A 289 6.68 -2.05 -20.79
C GLY A 289 8.20 -1.86 -20.86
N TRP A 290 8.77 -0.97 -20.05
CA TRP A 290 10.23 -0.79 -19.91
C TRP A 290 10.87 -1.74 -18.89
N GLY A 291 10.08 -2.52 -18.15
CA GLY A 291 10.57 -3.46 -17.14
C GLY A 291 10.41 -2.98 -15.69
N TYR A 292 9.72 -1.86 -15.46
CA TYR A 292 9.31 -1.50 -14.10
C TYR A 292 8.30 -2.52 -13.58
N ARG A 293 8.41 -2.88 -12.30
CA ARG A 293 7.51 -3.86 -11.66
C ARG A 293 7.07 -3.49 -10.25
N PHE A 294 7.59 -2.41 -9.65
CA PHE A 294 7.18 -1.93 -8.34
C PHE A 294 6.57 -0.52 -8.45
N MET A 295 5.24 -0.45 -8.58
CA MET A 295 4.56 0.79 -9.01
C MET A 295 3.70 1.37 -7.90
N ASN A 296 3.96 2.63 -7.54
CA ASN A 296 2.93 3.44 -6.92
C ASN A 296 2.03 4.03 -8.01
N VAL A 297 0.75 3.64 -8.00
CA VAL A 297 -0.26 4.06 -8.98
C VAL A 297 -1.11 5.20 -8.42
N GLY A 298 -0.44 6.33 -8.12
CA GLY A 298 -1.07 7.53 -7.62
C GLY A 298 -1.58 7.43 -6.18
N ASN A 299 -2.49 8.33 -5.82
CA ASN A 299 -3.08 8.38 -4.50
C ASN A 299 -4.61 8.54 -4.58
N ALA A 300 -5.34 7.79 -3.75
CA ALA A 300 -6.79 7.71 -3.81
C ALA A 300 -7.49 9.07 -3.61
N MET A 301 -6.93 9.96 -2.79
CA MET A 301 -7.48 11.31 -2.58
C MET A 301 -7.38 12.17 -3.84
N GLY A 302 -6.25 12.10 -4.56
CA GLY A 302 -6.04 12.76 -5.85
C GLY A 302 -7.07 12.29 -6.88
N TYR A 303 -7.26 10.98 -7.02
CA TYR A 303 -8.28 10.44 -7.92
C TYR A 303 -9.70 10.87 -7.52
N GLY A 304 -10.05 10.78 -6.24
CA GLY A 304 -11.37 11.18 -5.76
C GLY A 304 -11.66 12.66 -5.96
N THR A 305 -10.69 13.54 -5.72
CA THR A 305 -10.86 14.99 -5.88
C THR A 305 -10.95 15.41 -7.34
N GLN A 306 -10.24 14.74 -8.26
CA GLN A 306 -10.37 14.96 -9.70
C GLN A 306 -11.78 14.57 -10.20
N VAL A 307 -12.28 13.39 -9.80
CA VAL A 307 -13.64 12.94 -10.16
C VAL A 307 -14.70 13.89 -9.59
N LEU A 308 -14.58 14.26 -8.31
CA LEU A 308 -15.50 15.21 -7.68
C LEU A 308 -15.52 16.55 -8.40
N LYS A 309 -14.34 17.10 -8.74
CA LYS A 309 -14.24 18.33 -9.50
C LYS A 309 -14.93 18.21 -10.86
N GLY A 310 -14.71 17.11 -11.58
CA GLY A 310 -15.37 16.84 -12.87
C GLY A 310 -16.89 16.87 -12.76
N HIS A 311 -17.45 16.15 -11.79
CA HIS A 311 -18.90 16.15 -11.54
C HIS A 311 -19.43 17.54 -11.18
N LEU A 312 -18.70 18.29 -10.34
CA LEU A 312 -19.10 19.65 -9.97
C LEU A 312 -19.09 20.60 -11.17
N ASP A 313 -18.07 20.51 -12.02
CA ASP A 313 -17.96 21.35 -13.21
C ASP A 313 -19.05 21.03 -14.23
N GLU A 314 -19.40 19.76 -14.41
CA GLU A 314 -20.52 19.32 -15.26
C GLU A 314 -21.87 19.84 -14.74
N LEU A 315 -22.16 19.61 -13.45
CA LEU A 315 -23.42 20.05 -12.84
C LEU A 315 -23.58 21.59 -12.86
N ARG A 316 -22.48 22.33 -12.76
CA ARG A 316 -22.48 23.81 -12.84
C ARG A 316 -22.71 24.36 -14.24
N ARG A 317 -22.33 23.61 -15.29
CA ARG A 317 -22.60 24.02 -16.69
C ARG A 317 -24.10 23.95 -17.04
N GLY A 318 -24.92 23.34 -16.17
CA GLY A 318 -26.34 23.14 -16.37
C GLY A 318 -26.63 21.89 -17.20
N VAL A 319 -27.80 21.29 -16.97
CA VAL A 319 -28.32 20.22 -17.84
C VAL A 319 -28.85 20.90 -19.10
N GLY A 320 -28.01 20.97 -20.14
CA GLY A 320 -28.44 21.36 -21.48
C GLY A 320 -29.37 20.34 -22.11
#